data_AF-A0AAT9L2Z0-F1
#
_entry.id   AF-A0AAT9L2Z0-F1
#
_cell.length_a   1.000
_cell.length_b   1.000
_cell.length_c   1.000
_cell.angle_alpha   90.00
_cell.angle_beta   90.00
_cell.angle_gamma   90.00
#
_symmetry.space_group_name_H-M   'P 1'
#
loop_
_entity.id
_entity.type
_entity.pdbx_description
1 polymer ?
#
loop_
_entity_poly.entity_id
_entity_poly.type
_entity_poly.pdbx_seq_one_letter_code
_entity_poly.pdbx_strand_id
1 'polypeptide(L)'
;MATFKARARAVDMLGRQQIAGIPTAINELFKNAHDAYARNVIGDYFRSDRLLVIRDDGVGMSQEDFVDKWLVVGTESKVGGGIAPPADEPERPVLGEKGIGRLAVAAVGPQVLVLTRTARSEHMTMALVNWTLFTASGIDLEEIEIPISSIPVDHLPSRNDVASLVASLQDNVRRLHNRLSSSVFTTVMSESAKLLDLDPREIGKRLNGPSLADGPGTHFWISPTDEMLGHDISGNPNDELEAPPLLKMLIGFSDTMAPGNPPPPMIARFFDHRSNELAVDVIGESEFFTPNEFSMADHRISGEFDEFGQFSGTVSVYGRDPVSHRVVWPGSRGQQTSCGPFTLNLAYVQGAKSASRLTLRSSIEPLAS
;
A
#
# COMPACT_ATOMS: atom_id res chain seq x y z
N MET A 1 -1.39 -24.12 38.60
CA MET A 1 -1.75 -23.99 37.16
C MET A 1 -0.71 -23.09 36.52
N ALA A 2 -0.33 -23.34 35.26
CA ALA A 2 0.64 -22.52 34.52
C ALA A 2 -0.04 -21.89 33.30
N THR A 3 0.36 -20.67 32.95
CA THR A 3 -0.14 -19.93 31.78
C THR A 3 0.95 -19.78 30.73
N PHE A 4 0.57 -19.64 29.45
CA PHE A 4 1.50 -19.28 28.39
C PHE A 4 1.91 -17.81 28.52
N LYS A 5 3.17 -17.50 28.17
CA LYS A 5 3.70 -16.13 28.11
C LYS A 5 4.30 -15.86 26.74
N ALA A 6 3.92 -14.74 26.13
CA ALA A 6 4.46 -14.32 24.84
C ALA A 6 5.72 -13.45 25.04
N ARG A 7 6.83 -13.84 24.41
CA ARG A 7 8.05 -13.02 24.33
C ARG A 7 7.88 -11.95 23.25
N ALA A 8 8.53 -10.80 23.41
CA ALA A 8 8.50 -9.72 22.42
C ALA A 8 8.91 -10.20 21.01
N ARG A 9 9.90 -11.11 20.95
CA ARG A 9 10.39 -11.73 19.71
C ARG A 9 9.33 -12.49 18.91
N ALA A 10 8.23 -12.91 19.52
CA ALA A 10 7.13 -13.53 18.78
C ALA A 10 6.52 -12.56 17.75
N VAL A 11 6.47 -11.26 18.06
CA VAL A 11 5.95 -10.23 17.14
C VAL A 11 6.88 -10.04 15.95
N ASP A 12 8.20 -10.00 16.18
CA ASP A 12 9.21 -9.92 15.11
C ASP A 12 9.12 -11.11 14.15
N MET A 13 8.96 -12.33 14.69
CA MET A 13 8.82 -13.56 13.92
C MET A 13 7.53 -13.64 13.09
N LEU A 14 6.44 -13.05 13.58
CA LEU A 14 5.14 -13.04 12.88
C LEU A 14 5.00 -11.88 11.89
N GLY A 15 5.72 -10.78 12.13
CA GLY A 15 5.75 -9.60 11.29
C GLY A 15 6.85 -9.68 10.24
N ARG A 16 8.00 -9.07 10.54
CA ARG A 16 9.11 -8.86 9.60
C ARG A 16 9.58 -10.16 8.93
N GLN A 17 9.60 -11.29 9.63
CA GLN A 17 10.11 -12.55 9.09
C GLN A 17 9.12 -13.30 8.17
N GLN A 18 7.83 -12.91 8.15
CA GLN A 18 6.82 -13.54 7.28
C GLN A 18 6.60 -12.80 5.95
N ILE A 19 7.20 -11.62 5.79
CA ILE A 19 7.01 -10.78 4.61
C ILE A 19 8.17 -10.98 3.63
N ALA A 20 7.83 -11.25 2.37
CA ALA A 20 8.82 -11.58 1.32
C ALA A 20 9.73 -10.40 0.91
N GLY A 21 9.31 -9.15 1.18
CA GLY A 21 10.08 -7.94 0.89
C GLY A 21 9.28 -6.66 1.10
N ILE A 22 9.96 -5.51 0.95
CA ILE A 22 9.36 -4.17 1.14
C ILE A 22 8.20 -3.92 0.17
N PRO A 23 8.26 -4.29 -1.13
CA PRO A 23 7.13 -4.10 -2.04
C PRO A 23 5.88 -4.86 -1.60
N THR A 24 6.05 -6.09 -1.10
CA THR A 24 4.95 -6.88 -0.54
C THR A 24 4.38 -6.21 0.71
N ALA A 25 5.23 -5.65 1.58
CA ALA A 25 4.77 -4.94 2.76
C ALA A 25 3.91 -3.72 2.42
N ILE A 26 4.33 -2.90 1.45
CA ILE A 26 3.58 -1.73 0.99
C ILE A 26 2.25 -2.18 0.35
N ASN A 27 2.25 -3.25 -0.44
CA ASN A 27 1.02 -3.82 -1.00
C ASN A 27 0.02 -4.25 0.10
N GLU A 28 0.48 -4.90 1.17
CA GLU A 28 -0.39 -5.26 2.31
C GLU A 28 -0.97 -4.02 3.02
N LEU A 29 -0.20 -2.92 3.12
CA LEU A 29 -0.73 -1.65 3.64
C LEU A 29 -1.80 -1.05 2.72
N PHE A 30 -1.64 -1.13 1.39
CA PHE A 30 -2.63 -0.66 0.42
C PHE A 30 -3.90 -1.53 0.44
N LYS A 31 -3.76 -2.86 0.61
CA LYS A 31 -4.90 -3.77 0.83
C LYS A 31 -5.65 -3.42 2.12
N ASN A 32 -4.95 -3.05 3.19
CA ASN A 32 -5.59 -2.62 4.42
C ASN A 32 -6.38 -1.31 4.24
N ALA A 33 -5.88 -0.37 3.44
CA ALA A 33 -6.62 0.83 3.08
C ALA A 33 -7.91 0.48 2.30
N HIS A 34 -7.83 -0.45 1.34
CA HIS A 34 -9.00 -0.96 0.62
C HIS A 34 -10.03 -1.59 1.56
N ASP A 35 -9.59 -2.47 2.45
CA ASP A 35 -10.43 -3.13 3.45
C ASP A 35 -11.03 -2.12 4.47
N ALA A 36 -10.38 -0.95 4.63
CA ALA A 36 -10.86 0.18 5.43
C ALA A 36 -11.79 1.13 4.66
N TYR A 37 -12.23 0.74 3.45
CA TYR A 37 -13.09 1.55 2.58
C TYR A 37 -12.49 2.91 2.22
N ALA A 38 -11.16 2.99 2.14
CA ALA A 38 -10.50 4.17 1.57
C ALA A 38 -10.92 4.36 0.11
N ARG A 39 -11.11 5.61 -0.29
CA ARG A 39 -11.27 6.02 -1.69
C ARG A 39 -9.94 6.45 -2.28
N ASN A 40 -8.99 6.87 -1.45
CA ASN A 40 -7.66 7.27 -1.84
C ASN A 40 -6.63 6.66 -0.90
N VAL A 41 -5.60 6.04 -1.47
CA VAL A 41 -4.38 5.65 -0.74
C VAL A 41 -3.16 6.18 -1.49
N ILE A 42 -2.31 6.90 -0.78
CA ILE A 42 -1.13 7.56 -1.35
C ILE A 42 0.11 7.19 -0.55
N GLY A 43 1.15 6.70 -1.23
CA GLY A 43 2.49 6.59 -0.69
C GLY A 43 3.38 7.74 -1.17
N ASP A 44 4.09 8.42 -0.28
CA ASP A 44 5.06 9.46 -0.60
C ASP A 44 6.43 9.07 -0.04
N TYR A 45 7.39 8.78 -0.92
CA TYR A 45 8.76 8.42 -0.53
C TYR A 45 9.74 9.57 -0.76
N PHE A 46 10.29 10.12 0.31
CA PHE A 46 11.33 11.16 0.30
C PHE A 46 12.71 10.52 0.41
N ARG A 47 13.44 10.47 -0.72
CA ARG A 47 14.75 9.78 -0.80
C ARG A 47 15.80 10.39 0.12
N SER A 48 15.87 11.72 0.19
CA SER A 48 16.84 12.46 1.02
C SER A 48 16.74 12.09 2.49
N ASP A 49 15.51 11.96 2.97
CA ASP A 49 15.20 11.78 4.39
C ASP A 49 14.98 10.30 4.76
N ARG A 50 14.96 9.42 3.76
CA ARG A 50 14.51 8.02 3.88
C ARG A 50 13.20 7.96 4.66
N LEU A 51 12.24 8.76 4.26
CA LEU A 51 10.92 8.87 4.87
C LEU A 51 9.89 8.34 3.89
N LEU A 52 9.12 7.33 4.29
CA LEU A 52 7.92 6.91 3.58
C LEU A 52 6.69 7.34 4.39
N VAL A 53 5.77 8.03 3.72
CA VAL A 53 4.47 8.41 4.28
C VAL A 53 3.38 7.70 3.49
N ILE A 54 2.65 6.77 4.11
CA ILE A 54 1.48 6.13 3.50
C ILE A 54 0.24 6.70 4.15
N ARG A 55 -0.73 7.18 3.36
CA ARG A 55 -1.92 7.89 3.82
C ARG A 55 -3.16 7.36 3.12
N ASP A 56 -4.16 6.95 3.90
CA ASP A 56 -5.48 6.61 3.38
C ASP A 56 -6.58 7.52 3.98
N ASP A 57 -7.71 7.63 3.28
CA ASP A 57 -8.93 8.31 3.74
C ASP A 57 -10.05 7.33 4.16
N GLY A 58 -9.67 6.14 4.62
CA GLY A 58 -10.60 5.11 5.08
C GLY A 58 -11.32 5.48 6.37
N VAL A 59 -12.03 4.51 6.94
CA VAL A 59 -12.82 4.71 8.18
C VAL A 59 -11.97 5.11 9.40
N GLY A 60 -10.68 4.78 9.38
CA GLY A 60 -9.73 4.98 10.47
C GLY A 60 -10.09 4.23 11.75
N MET A 61 -9.41 4.57 12.85
CA MET A 61 -9.57 3.91 14.15
C MET A 61 -9.73 4.94 15.27
N SER A 62 -10.52 4.59 16.28
CA SER A 62 -10.49 5.29 17.57
C SER A 62 -9.24 4.89 18.37
N GLN A 63 -8.92 5.61 19.45
CA GLN A 63 -7.82 5.21 20.33
C GLN A 63 -8.06 3.82 20.94
N GLU A 64 -9.31 3.52 21.30
CA GLU A 64 -9.72 2.20 21.81
C GLU A 64 -9.53 1.12 20.75
N ASP A 65 -10.00 1.34 19.52
CA ASP A 65 -9.78 0.40 18.42
C ASP A 65 -8.28 0.18 18.14
N PHE A 66 -7.49 1.25 18.21
CA PHE A 66 -6.06 1.16 18.01
C PHE A 66 -5.38 0.30 19.08
N VAL A 67 -5.70 0.52 20.36
CA VAL A 67 -5.09 -0.23 21.48
C VAL A 67 -5.60 -1.66 21.53
N ASP A 68 -6.91 -1.86 21.45
CA ASP A 68 -7.54 -3.15 21.73
C ASP A 68 -7.64 -4.06 20.50
N LYS A 69 -7.48 -3.51 19.29
CA LYS A 69 -7.56 -4.29 18.03
C LYS A 69 -6.30 -4.20 17.20
N TRP A 70 -5.70 -3.02 17.03
CA TRP A 70 -4.52 -2.86 16.17
C TRP A 70 -3.23 -3.35 16.85
N LEU A 71 -2.99 -3.00 18.11
CA LEU A 71 -1.81 -3.45 18.86
C LEU A 71 -1.89 -4.90 19.36
N VAL A 72 -3.07 -5.51 19.34
CA VAL A 72 -3.26 -6.90 19.76
C VAL A 72 -2.93 -7.86 18.63
N VAL A 73 -2.03 -8.83 18.87
CA VAL A 73 -1.66 -9.84 17.86
C VAL A 73 -2.64 -11.01 17.89
N GLY A 74 -3.07 -11.47 16.72
CA GLY A 74 -3.95 -12.65 16.61
C GLY A 74 -5.42 -12.38 16.93
N THR A 75 -5.89 -11.14 16.75
CA THR A 75 -7.31 -10.81 16.93
C THR A 75 -8.18 -11.50 15.89
N GLU A 76 -9.34 -12.00 16.30
CA GLU A 76 -10.36 -12.61 15.43
C GLU A 76 -11.12 -11.58 14.58
N SER A 77 -10.58 -10.37 14.40
CA SER A 77 -11.27 -9.22 13.79
C SER A 77 -11.79 -9.46 12.38
N LYS A 78 -11.32 -10.51 11.68
CA LYS A 78 -11.78 -10.91 10.34
C LYS A 78 -12.52 -12.26 10.30
N VAL A 79 -12.68 -12.96 11.43
CA VAL A 79 -13.32 -14.29 11.50
C VAL A 79 -14.86 -14.20 11.39
N GLY A 80 -15.43 -12.98 11.38
CA GLY A 80 -16.87 -12.71 11.28
C GLY A 80 -17.29 -11.78 10.14
N GLY A 81 -16.43 -11.52 9.14
CA GLY A 81 -16.67 -10.52 8.09
C GLY A 81 -15.77 -9.28 8.23
N GLY A 82 -15.54 -8.57 7.13
CA GLY A 82 -14.73 -7.34 7.10
C GLY A 82 -15.37 -6.17 7.83
N ILE A 83 -14.82 -4.97 7.68
CA ILE A 83 -15.48 -3.75 8.16
C ILE A 83 -16.83 -3.62 7.44
N ALA A 84 -17.89 -3.31 8.19
CA ALA A 84 -19.19 -3.08 7.59
C ALA A 84 -19.09 -1.90 6.60
N PRO A 85 -19.68 -2.00 5.39
CA PRO A 85 -19.65 -0.91 4.43
C PRO A 85 -20.18 0.39 5.07
N PRO A 86 -19.49 1.53 4.86
CA PRO A 86 -20.07 2.83 5.16
C PRO A 86 -21.42 3.00 4.44
N ALA A 87 -22.25 3.91 4.95
CA ALA A 87 -23.52 4.24 4.29
C ALA A 87 -23.26 4.61 2.81
N ASP A 88 -24.08 4.06 1.92
CA ASP A 88 -24.03 4.29 0.47
C ASP A 88 -22.80 3.71 -0.26
N GLU A 89 -21.97 2.89 0.39
CA GLU A 89 -20.90 2.12 -0.28
C GLU A 89 -21.33 0.65 -0.48
N PRO A 90 -21.09 0.04 -1.66
CA PRO A 90 -21.31 -1.38 -1.86
C PRO A 90 -20.30 -2.20 -1.04
N GLU A 91 -20.68 -3.43 -0.71
CA GLU A 91 -19.75 -4.38 -0.09
C GLU A 91 -18.55 -4.64 -1.02
N ARG A 92 -17.34 -4.47 -0.47
CA ARG A 92 -16.09 -4.70 -1.21
C ARG A 92 -15.53 -6.08 -0.88
N PRO A 93 -14.95 -6.80 -1.85
CA PRO A 93 -14.23 -8.03 -1.55
C PRO A 93 -13.03 -7.72 -0.66
N VAL A 94 -12.88 -8.46 0.44
CA VAL A 94 -11.75 -8.29 1.37
C VAL A 94 -10.46 -8.75 0.67
N LEU A 95 -9.46 -7.87 0.60
CA LEU A 95 -8.18 -8.16 -0.05
C LEU A 95 -7.12 -8.68 0.95
N GLY A 96 -7.18 -8.25 2.21
CA GLY A 96 -6.21 -8.64 3.23
C GLY A 96 -6.56 -9.98 3.88
N GLU A 97 -5.74 -11.01 3.69
CA GLU A 97 -6.06 -12.37 4.14
C GLU A 97 -5.59 -12.72 5.56
N LYS A 98 -4.65 -11.96 6.14
CA LYS A 98 -3.97 -12.37 7.39
C LYS A 98 -3.85 -11.20 8.35
N GLY A 99 -4.29 -11.38 9.60
CA GLY A 99 -4.17 -10.40 10.71
C GLY A 99 -2.73 -10.00 11.09
N ILE A 100 -1.75 -10.34 10.26
CA ILE A 100 -0.33 -9.94 10.34
C ILE A 100 0.00 -8.80 9.37
N GLY A 101 -0.87 -8.44 8.42
CA GLY A 101 -0.59 -7.41 7.40
C GLY A 101 -0.24 -6.04 7.99
N ARG A 102 -0.77 -5.70 9.19
CA ARG A 102 -0.37 -4.48 9.93
C ARG A 102 1.06 -4.50 10.44
N LEU A 103 1.61 -5.69 10.72
CA LEU A 103 3.03 -5.86 11.10
C LEU A 103 3.96 -5.77 9.89
N ALA A 104 3.43 -5.76 8.66
CA ALA A 104 4.25 -5.60 7.46
C ALA A 104 4.98 -4.24 7.44
N VAL A 105 4.45 -3.23 8.14
CA VAL A 105 5.11 -1.94 8.32
C VAL A 105 6.52 -2.08 8.95
N ALA A 106 6.74 -3.11 9.77
CA ALA A 106 8.05 -3.41 10.36
C ALA A 106 9.10 -3.88 9.34
N ALA A 107 8.67 -4.37 8.18
CA ALA A 107 9.58 -4.72 7.07
C ALA A 107 10.03 -3.49 6.28
N VAL A 108 9.28 -2.38 6.34
CA VAL A 108 9.61 -1.14 5.62
C VAL A 108 10.66 -0.30 6.37
N GLY A 109 10.61 -0.30 7.70
CA GLY A 109 11.54 0.45 8.54
C GLY A 109 11.50 -0.01 10.00
N PRO A 110 12.50 0.36 10.82
CA PRO A 110 12.59 -0.06 12.22
C PRO A 110 11.64 0.71 13.13
N GLN A 111 11.06 1.82 12.69
CA GLN A 111 10.11 2.59 13.48
C GLN A 111 9.04 3.24 12.62
N VAL A 112 7.85 3.40 13.18
CA VAL A 112 6.70 4.02 12.54
C VAL A 112 5.96 4.91 13.53
N LEU A 113 5.67 6.13 13.08
CA LEU A 113 4.69 7.00 13.72
C LEU A 113 3.35 6.77 13.02
N VAL A 114 2.39 6.22 13.74
CA VAL A 114 1.04 5.93 13.26
C VAL A 114 0.12 7.07 13.68
N LEU A 115 -0.64 7.61 12.74
CA LEU A 115 -1.72 8.55 13.00
C LEU A 115 -3.03 7.94 12.50
N THR A 116 -4.10 8.03 13.27
CA THR A 116 -5.41 7.52 12.81
C THR A 116 -6.55 8.24 13.51
N ARG A 117 -7.68 8.38 12.82
CA ARG A 117 -8.92 8.87 13.43
C ARG A 117 -10.15 8.38 12.69
N THR A 118 -11.26 8.30 13.42
CA THR A 118 -12.58 8.12 12.82
C THR A 118 -13.22 9.45 12.43
N ALA A 119 -14.26 9.40 11.60
CA ALA A 119 -14.96 10.61 11.13
C ALA A 119 -15.62 11.41 12.27
N ARG A 120 -15.95 10.74 13.39
CA ARG A 120 -16.63 11.34 14.55
C ARG A 120 -15.66 11.77 15.65
N SER A 121 -14.37 11.51 15.50
CA SER A 121 -13.37 11.82 16.53
C SER A 121 -12.95 13.29 16.45
N GLU A 122 -13.00 14.00 17.57
CA GLU A 122 -12.43 15.35 17.71
C GLU A 122 -10.91 15.36 17.87
N HIS A 123 -10.33 14.18 18.09
CA HIS A 123 -8.90 13.97 18.24
C HIS A 123 -8.44 12.80 17.36
N MET A 124 -7.23 12.90 16.83
CA MET A 124 -6.52 11.78 16.20
C MET A 124 -5.60 11.10 17.21
N THR A 125 -5.50 9.78 17.10
CA THR A 125 -4.56 8.98 17.88
C THR A 125 -3.20 9.02 17.19
N MET A 126 -2.16 9.36 17.93
CA MET A 126 -0.76 9.32 17.46
C MET A 126 0.04 8.36 18.33
N ALA A 127 0.66 7.35 17.70
CA ALA A 127 1.46 6.33 18.38
C ALA A 127 2.83 6.15 17.72
N LEU A 128 3.86 5.93 18.53
CA LEU A 128 5.22 5.68 18.05
C LEU A 128 5.65 4.25 18.37
N VAL A 129 5.81 3.42 17.34
CA VAL A 129 6.28 2.03 17.50
C VAL A 129 7.70 1.92 16.97
N ASN A 130 8.62 1.43 17.80
CA ASN A 130 9.95 1.03 17.37
C ASN A 130 10.07 -0.50 17.41
N TRP A 131 10.15 -1.12 16.23
CA TRP A 131 10.18 -2.56 16.01
C TRP A 131 11.47 -3.22 16.50
N THR A 132 12.57 -2.47 16.58
CA THR A 132 13.85 -2.98 17.10
C THR A 132 13.72 -3.48 18.54
N LEU A 133 12.83 -2.90 19.35
CA LEU A 133 12.54 -3.38 20.71
C LEU A 133 12.03 -4.81 20.76
N PHE A 134 11.30 -5.24 19.72
CA PHE A 134 10.74 -6.59 19.65
C PHE A 134 11.79 -7.65 19.29
N THR A 135 13.00 -7.25 18.86
CA THR A 135 14.12 -8.17 18.67
C THR A 135 14.85 -8.52 19.97
N ALA A 136 14.54 -7.81 21.07
CA ALA A 136 15.17 -8.02 22.36
C ALA A 136 14.89 -9.42 22.90
N SER A 137 15.94 -10.08 23.41
CA SER A 137 15.83 -11.41 24.02
C SER A 137 15.49 -11.29 25.50
N GLY A 138 14.56 -12.11 26.00
CA GLY A 138 14.20 -12.13 27.43
C GLY A 138 13.27 -11.01 27.90
N ILE A 139 12.76 -10.19 26.98
CA ILE A 139 11.69 -9.22 27.24
C ILE A 139 10.35 -9.85 26.88
N ASP A 140 9.38 -9.70 27.77
CA ASP A 140 8.00 -10.10 27.51
C ASP A 140 7.26 -9.00 26.76
N LEU A 141 6.29 -9.40 25.93
CA LEU A 141 5.60 -8.46 25.04
C LEU A 141 4.92 -7.31 25.82
N GLU A 142 4.31 -7.64 26.95
CA GLU A 142 3.61 -6.70 27.84
C GLU A 142 4.54 -5.66 28.49
N GLU A 143 5.86 -5.86 28.45
CA GLU A 143 6.83 -4.95 29.06
C GLU A 143 7.28 -3.84 28.11
N ILE A 144 6.92 -3.95 26.82
CA ILE A 144 7.20 -2.92 25.82
C ILE A 144 6.01 -1.95 25.82
N GLU A 145 6.21 -0.81 26.49
CA GLU A 145 5.25 0.30 26.47
C GLU A 145 5.37 1.08 25.15
N ILE A 146 4.26 1.18 24.41
CA ILE A 146 4.13 1.97 23.19
C ILE A 146 3.62 3.38 23.54
N PRO A 147 4.39 4.45 23.30
CA PRO A 147 3.92 5.81 23.50
C PRO A 147 2.72 6.14 22.60
N ILE A 148 1.65 6.65 23.21
CA ILE A 148 0.42 7.08 22.54
C ILE A 148 0.05 8.47 23.05
N SER A 149 -0.47 9.31 22.17
CA SER A 149 -1.00 10.63 22.48
C SER A 149 -2.25 10.94 21.65
N SER A 150 -3.03 11.90 22.10
CA SER A 150 -4.25 12.37 21.46
C SER A 150 -4.02 13.79 20.96
N ILE A 151 -4.20 14.03 19.67
CA ILE A 151 -3.91 15.31 19.00
C ILE A 151 -5.21 15.88 18.44
N PRO A 152 -5.53 17.17 18.66
CA PRO A 152 -6.68 17.82 18.05
C PRO A 152 -6.68 17.72 16.50
N VAL A 153 -7.86 17.59 15.89
CA VAL A 153 -8.00 17.35 14.43
C VAL A 153 -7.85 18.60 13.57
N ASP A 154 -7.71 19.80 14.14
CA ASP A 154 -7.56 21.05 13.38
C ASP A 154 -6.21 21.15 12.64
N HIS A 155 -5.24 20.31 13.04
CA HIS A 155 -3.92 20.27 12.41
C HIS A 155 -3.28 18.89 12.51
N LEU A 156 -2.31 18.62 11.63
CA LEU A 156 -1.40 17.51 11.84
C LEU A 156 -0.44 17.79 13.02
N PRO A 157 0.11 16.72 13.64
CA PRO A 157 1.07 16.85 14.73
C PRO A 157 2.28 17.69 14.31
N SER A 158 2.73 18.55 15.21
CA SER A 158 3.95 19.33 15.05
C SER A 158 5.20 18.53 15.43
N ARG A 159 6.38 19.08 15.13
CA ARG A 159 7.65 18.56 15.63
C ARG A 159 7.66 18.35 17.15
N ASN A 160 7.04 19.24 17.93
CA ASN A 160 7.03 19.14 19.39
C ASN A 160 6.21 17.93 19.88
N ASP A 161 5.10 17.63 19.19
CA ASP A 161 4.27 16.47 19.51
C ASP A 161 5.04 15.17 19.26
N VAL A 162 5.76 15.10 18.13
CA VAL A 162 6.65 13.97 17.81
C VAL A 162 7.78 13.87 18.84
N ALA A 163 8.44 14.98 19.19
CA ALA A 163 9.51 15.01 20.17
C ALA A 163 9.04 14.53 21.56
N SER A 164 7.80 14.82 21.96
CA SER A 164 7.22 14.31 23.20
C SER A 164 7.09 12.79 23.20
N LEU A 165 6.62 12.19 22.10
CA LEU A 165 6.55 10.72 21.96
C LEU A 165 7.94 10.08 21.92
N VAL A 166 8.90 10.71 21.25
CA VAL A 166 10.30 10.25 21.23
C VAL A 166 10.87 10.28 22.65
N ALA A 167 10.62 11.34 23.43
CA ALA A 167 11.07 11.40 24.83
C ALA A 167 10.44 10.27 25.67
N SER A 168 9.13 10.04 25.54
CA SER A 168 8.46 8.91 26.20
C SER A 168 9.04 7.56 25.79
N LEU A 169 9.29 7.33 24.50
CA LEU A 169 9.93 6.10 24.02
C LEU A 169 11.32 5.91 24.67
N GLN A 170 12.15 6.95 24.66
CA GLN A 170 13.50 6.88 25.21
C GLN A 170 13.48 6.64 26.73
N ASP A 171 12.54 7.20 27.46
CA ASP A 171 12.37 6.93 28.89
C ASP A 171 11.95 5.48 29.15
N ASN A 172 11.05 4.93 28.33
CA ASN A 172 10.68 3.51 28.39
C ASN A 172 11.91 2.61 28.17
N VAL A 173 12.73 2.94 27.18
CA VAL A 173 13.96 2.20 26.85
C VAL A 173 15.01 2.30 27.95
N ARG A 174 15.17 3.48 28.57
CA ARG A 174 16.06 3.68 29.73
C ARG A 174 15.62 2.83 30.93
N ARG A 175 14.31 2.73 31.19
CA ARG A 175 13.77 1.86 32.26
C ARG A 175 14.07 0.38 32.00
N LEU A 176 14.14 -0.04 30.74
CA LEU A 176 14.48 -1.41 30.34
C LEU A 176 15.98 -1.65 30.13
N HIS A 177 16.85 -0.67 30.34
CA HIS A 177 18.29 -0.73 30.01
C HIS A 177 18.99 -1.99 30.53
N ASN A 178 18.72 -2.40 31.77
CA ASN A 178 19.38 -3.57 32.39
C ASN A 178 18.92 -4.92 31.82
N ARG A 179 17.86 -4.92 31.01
CA ARG A 179 17.30 -6.12 30.37
C ARG A 179 17.48 -6.15 28.87
N LEU A 180 17.78 -5.00 28.25
CA LEU A 180 18.11 -4.90 26.84
C LEU A 180 19.58 -5.20 26.62
N SER A 181 19.92 -5.79 25.47
CA SER A 181 21.32 -5.81 25.05
C SER A 181 21.80 -4.39 24.73
N SER A 182 23.08 -4.12 24.95
CA SER A 182 23.67 -2.81 24.64
C SER A 182 23.50 -2.42 23.17
N SER A 183 23.46 -3.40 22.26
CA SER A 183 23.17 -3.18 20.84
C SER A 183 21.75 -2.66 20.61
N VAL A 184 20.73 -3.34 21.14
CA VAL A 184 19.32 -2.93 20.98
C VAL A 184 19.09 -1.57 21.62
N PHE A 185 19.60 -1.35 22.83
CA PHE A 185 19.49 -0.06 23.51
C PHE A 185 20.07 1.07 22.65
N THR A 186 21.32 0.93 22.19
CA THR A 186 22.00 1.97 21.39
C THR A 186 21.29 2.22 20.07
N THR A 187 20.83 1.16 19.39
CA THR A 187 20.11 1.27 18.13
C THR A 187 18.79 2.02 18.29
N VAL A 188 17.94 1.65 19.27
CA VAL A 188 16.64 2.32 19.48
C VAL A 188 16.83 3.80 19.86
N MET A 189 17.82 4.10 20.70
CA MET A 189 18.14 5.49 21.07
C MET A 189 18.59 6.32 19.86
N SER A 190 19.42 5.73 18.99
CA SER A 190 19.89 6.38 17.74
C SER A 190 18.79 6.54 16.70
N GLU A 191 17.95 5.52 16.50
CA GLU A 191 16.81 5.55 15.58
C GLU A 191 15.80 6.61 16.01
N SER A 192 15.35 6.57 17.27
CA SER A 192 14.33 7.49 17.78
C SER A 192 14.78 8.95 17.72
N ALA A 193 16.07 9.23 17.91
CA ALA A 193 16.62 10.58 17.79
C ALA A 193 16.46 11.18 16.38
N LYS A 194 16.44 10.35 15.32
CA LYS A 194 16.23 10.83 13.93
C LYS A 194 14.83 11.37 13.69
N LEU A 195 13.85 10.99 14.51
CA LEU A 195 12.48 11.50 14.40
C LEU A 195 12.31 12.90 15.03
N LEU A 196 13.31 13.42 15.76
CA LEU A 196 13.21 14.73 16.40
C LEU A 196 13.08 15.90 15.41
N ASP A 197 13.56 15.71 14.17
CA ASP A 197 13.42 16.71 13.11
C ASP A 197 12.15 16.53 12.27
N LEU A 198 11.42 15.42 12.46
CA LEU A 198 10.19 15.12 11.72
C LEU A 198 9.09 16.09 12.14
N ASP A 199 8.54 16.80 11.17
CA ASP A 199 7.40 17.70 11.36
C ASP A 199 6.26 17.30 10.41
N PRO A 200 5.32 16.44 10.84
CA PRO A 200 4.20 16.00 10.03
C PRO A 200 3.33 17.17 9.55
N ARG A 201 3.24 18.25 10.32
CA ARG A 201 2.50 19.46 9.95
C ARG A 201 3.16 20.21 8.81
N GLU A 202 4.46 20.47 8.86
CA GLU A 202 5.15 21.17 7.76
C GLU A 202 5.23 20.31 6.49
N ILE A 203 5.50 19.01 6.63
CA ILE A 203 5.52 18.10 5.48
C ILE A 203 4.12 17.98 4.88
N GLY A 204 3.08 17.86 5.72
CA GLY A 204 1.70 17.74 5.29
C GLY A 204 1.20 18.91 4.44
N LYS A 205 1.68 20.14 4.67
CA LYS A 205 1.35 21.31 3.82
C LYS A 205 1.81 21.17 2.36
N ARG A 206 2.82 20.32 2.11
CA ARG A 206 3.39 20.07 0.78
C ARG A 206 2.80 18.83 0.11
N LEU A 207 2.07 18.02 0.87
CA LEU A 207 1.48 16.78 0.39
C LEU A 207 0.06 17.03 -0.14
N ASN A 208 -0.27 16.39 -1.26
CA ASN A 208 -1.62 16.41 -1.82
C ASN A 208 -2.41 15.16 -1.38
N GLY A 209 -3.74 15.22 -1.40
CA GLY A 209 -4.61 14.08 -1.10
C GLY A 209 -4.97 13.95 0.39
N PRO A 210 -5.18 12.72 0.91
CA PRO A 210 -5.72 12.49 2.25
C PRO A 210 -4.94 13.18 3.37
N SER A 211 -5.68 13.83 4.25
CA SER A 211 -5.16 14.53 5.42
C SER A 211 -6.07 14.26 6.60
N LEU A 212 -5.48 13.81 7.72
CA LEU A 212 -6.23 13.60 8.96
C LEU A 212 -6.69 14.91 9.59
N ALA A 213 -6.25 16.08 9.10
CA ALA A 213 -6.89 17.33 9.52
C ALA A 213 -8.29 17.49 8.89
N ASP A 214 -8.50 16.88 7.72
CA ASP A 214 -9.69 17.12 6.89
C ASP A 214 -10.68 15.94 6.90
N GLY A 215 -10.17 14.70 6.98
CA GLY A 215 -11.00 13.49 6.98
C GLY A 215 -10.50 12.37 7.89
N PRO A 216 -11.30 11.30 8.06
CA PRO A 216 -10.85 10.08 8.71
C PRO A 216 -9.76 9.37 7.90
N GLY A 217 -9.13 8.38 8.52
CA GLY A 217 -8.16 7.53 7.83
C GLY A 217 -7.05 7.04 8.73
N THR A 218 -6.05 6.42 8.12
CA THR A 218 -4.82 5.98 8.80
C THR A 218 -3.58 6.38 8.01
N HIS A 219 -2.62 6.99 8.70
CA HIS A 219 -1.38 7.45 8.11
C HIS A 219 -0.18 6.79 8.82
N PHE A 220 0.76 6.26 8.05
CA PHE A 220 2.01 5.67 8.53
C PHE A 220 3.18 6.55 8.09
N TRP A 221 3.94 7.08 9.05
CA TRP A 221 5.18 7.82 8.81
C TRP A 221 6.36 6.95 9.25
N ILE A 222 7.11 6.44 8.27
CA ILE A 222 8.14 5.42 8.48
C ILE A 222 9.49 6.05 8.16
N SER A 223 10.34 6.23 9.17
CA SER A 223 11.68 6.77 8.99
C SER A 223 12.64 6.26 10.06
N PRO A 224 13.87 5.84 9.71
CA PRO A 224 14.33 5.67 8.34
C PRO A 224 13.64 4.47 7.68
N THR A 225 13.43 4.52 6.38
CA THR A 225 13.10 3.32 5.60
C THR A 225 14.34 2.46 5.39
N ASP A 226 14.13 1.19 5.06
CA ASP A 226 15.17 0.32 4.53
C ASP A 226 15.80 0.94 3.26
N GLU A 227 17.10 0.70 3.06
CA GLU A 227 17.88 1.28 1.97
C GLU A 227 17.50 0.70 0.60
N MET A 228 16.92 -0.49 0.58
CA MET A 228 16.48 -1.16 -0.64
C MET A 228 15.23 -0.51 -1.27
N LEU A 229 14.45 0.26 -0.52
CA LEU A 229 13.21 0.86 -1.05
C LEU A 229 13.46 1.74 -2.28
N GLY A 230 14.56 2.51 -2.29
CA GLY A 230 14.92 3.31 -3.47
C GLY A 230 15.21 2.46 -4.71
N HIS A 231 15.81 1.27 -4.53
CA HIS A 231 16.03 0.31 -5.61
C HIS A 231 14.72 -0.37 -6.04
N ASP A 232 13.86 -0.73 -5.10
CA ASP A 232 12.54 -1.33 -5.39
C ASP A 232 11.62 -0.40 -6.19
N ILE A 233 11.76 0.92 -6.00
CA ILE A 233 11.06 1.96 -6.77
C ILE A 233 11.70 2.16 -8.15
N SER A 234 13.03 2.23 -8.22
CA SER A 234 13.73 2.58 -9.46
C SER A 234 13.88 1.41 -10.44
N GLY A 235 13.81 0.16 -9.95
CA GLY A 235 14.10 -1.03 -10.75
C GLY A 235 15.59 -1.22 -11.02
N ASN A 236 15.89 -2.12 -11.95
CA ASN A 236 17.25 -2.48 -12.33
C ASN A 236 17.79 -1.48 -13.38
N PRO A 237 18.84 -0.69 -13.09
CA PRO A 237 19.38 0.27 -14.04
C PRO A 237 20.05 -0.37 -15.27
N ASN A 238 20.34 -1.67 -15.23
CA ASN A 238 20.94 -2.39 -16.35
C ASN A 238 19.90 -3.10 -17.25
N ASP A 239 18.62 -3.07 -16.88
CA ASP A 239 17.55 -3.71 -17.61
C ASP A 239 16.30 -2.82 -17.62
N GLU A 240 16.27 -1.85 -18.54
CA GLU A 240 15.15 -0.92 -18.70
C GLU A 240 13.83 -1.60 -19.12
N LEU A 241 13.87 -2.87 -19.56
CA LEU A 241 12.68 -3.64 -19.91
C LEU A 241 12.05 -4.30 -18.67
N GLU A 242 12.80 -4.44 -17.58
CA GLU A 242 12.29 -5.01 -16.35
C GLU A 242 11.54 -3.96 -15.52
N ALA A 243 10.22 -4.13 -15.38
CA ALA A 243 9.42 -3.26 -14.52
C ALA A 243 9.90 -3.31 -13.05
N PRO A 244 9.98 -2.16 -12.34
CA PRO A 244 10.37 -2.11 -10.94
C PRO A 244 9.54 -3.02 -10.03
N PRO A 245 10.16 -3.63 -8.99
CA PRO A 245 9.44 -4.49 -8.03
C PRO A 245 8.21 -3.84 -7.40
N LEU A 246 8.29 -2.56 -7.01
CA LEU A 246 7.17 -1.86 -6.39
C LEU A 246 6.01 -1.67 -7.39
N LEU A 247 6.31 -1.28 -8.62
CA LEU A 247 5.31 -1.14 -9.69
C LEU A 247 4.58 -2.47 -9.91
N LYS A 248 5.31 -3.58 -10.06
CA LYS A 248 4.74 -4.93 -10.23
C LYS A 248 3.78 -5.31 -9.09
N MET A 249 4.00 -4.83 -7.87
CA MET A 249 3.15 -5.16 -6.72
C MET A 249 1.90 -4.29 -6.60
N LEU A 250 2.00 -3.00 -6.95
CA LEU A 250 0.92 -2.04 -6.75
C LEU A 250 0.04 -1.82 -7.99
N ILE A 251 0.48 -2.27 -9.17
CA ILE A 251 -0.23 -2.17 -10.45
C ILE A 251 -1.67 -2.70 -10.41
N GLY A 252 -1.94 -3.68 -9.54
CA GLY A 252 -3.28 -4.28 -9.41
C GLY A 252 -4.36 -3.33 -8.87
N PHE A 253 -4.00 -2.19 -8.30
CA PHE A 253 -4.98 -1.22 -7.77
C PHE A 253 -5.46 -0.18 -8.78
N SER A 254 -4.77 -0.04 -9.92
CA SER A 254 -5.00 1.03 -10.90
C SER A 254 -5.47 0.53 -12.27
N ASP A 255 -5.68 -0.78 -12.44
CA ASP A 255 -6.11 -1.34 -13.73
C ASP A 255 -7.60 -1.02 -14.02
N THR A 256 -7.80 -0.17 -15.03
CA THR A 256 -9.11 0.27 -15.54
C THR A 256 -9.29 -0.08 -17.01
N MET A 257 -8.44 -0.95 -17.57
CA MET A 257 -8.34 -1.13 -19.02
C MET A 257 -9.54 -1.85 -19.66
N ALA A 258 -10.41 -2.48 -18.86
CA ALA A 258 -11.59 -3.19 -19.34
C ALA A 258 -12.74 -2.20 -19.64
N PRO A 259 -13.15 -2.03 -20.92
CA PRO A 259 -14.22 -1.12 -21.28
C PRO A 259 -15.55 -1.53 -20.62
N GLY A 260 -16.22 -0.58 -19.95
CA GLY A 260 -17.50 -0.81 -19.30
C GLY A 260 -17.43 -1.30 -17.84
N ASN A 261 -16.24 -1.56 -17.31
CA ASN A 261 -16.08 -1.78 -15.87
C ASN A 261 -16.28 -0.44 -15.11
N PRO A 262 -16.89 -0.48 -13.91
CA PRO A 262 -16.94 0.70 -13.06
C PRO A 262 -15.52 1.13 -12.68
N PRO A 263 -15.31 2.43 -12.39
CA PRO A 263 -14.02 2.88 -11.87
C PRO A 263 -13.69 2.13 -10.58
N PRO A 264 -12.40 1.91 -10.29
CA PRO A 264 -11.99 1.19 -9.09
C PRO A 264 -12.48 1.95 -7.85
N PRO A 265 -12.92 1.24 -6.81
CA PRO A 265 -13.51 1.87 -5.62
C PRO A 265 -12.48 2.61 -4.75
N MET A 266 -11.19 2.45 -5.05
CA MET A 266 -10.06 3.09 -4.40
C MET A 266 -9.03 3.49 -5.45
N ILE A 267 -8.56 4.74 -5.40
CA ILE A 267 -7.47 5.26 -6.21
C ILE A 267 -6.17 5.09 -5.42
N ALA A 268 -5.22 4.37 -6.00
CA ALA A 268 -3.89 4.17 -5.44
C ALA A 268 -2.85 5.02 -6.18
N ARG A 269 -2.00 5.74 -5.45
CA ARG A 269 -0.87 6.49 -6.00
C ARG A 269 0.40 6.30 -5.19
N PHE A 270 1.55 6.43 -5.84
CA PHE A 270 2.84 6.34 -5.16
C PHE A 270 3.83 7.34 -5.74
N PHE A 271 4.18 8.37 -4.97
CA PHE A 271 5.08 9.43 -5.37
C PHE A 271 6.51 9.17 -4.88
N ASP A 272 7.45 9.14 -5.81
CA ASP A 272 8.89 9.13 -5.55
C ASP A 272 9.45 10.56 -5.58
N HIS A 273 9.68 11.13 -4.39
CA HIS A 273 10.25 12.46 -4.20
C HIS A 273 11.79 12.35 -4.23
N ARG A 274 12.34 12.48 -5.45
CA ARG A 274 13.79 12.39 -5.72
C ARG A 274 14.54 13.66 -5.29
N SER A 275 13.83 14.78 -5.28
CA SER A 275 14.29 16.08 -4.77
C SER A 275 13.10 16.86 -4.22
N ASN A 276 13.34 18.05 -3.66
CA ASN A 276 12.28 18.93 -3.17
C ASN A 276 11.31 19.43 -4.25
N GLU A 277 11.71 19.37 -5.52
CA GLU A 277 10.97 19.92 -6.66
C GLU A 277 10.44 18.82 -7.60
N LEU A 278 10.99 17.61 -7.52
CA LEU A 278 10.65 16.51 -8.41
C LEU A 278 10.03 15.35 -7.65
N ALA A 279 8.71 15.20 -7.83
CA ALA A 279 7.93 14.04 -7.42
C ALA A 279 7.38 13.33 -8.67
N VAL A 280 7.60 12.02 -8.76
CA VAL A 280 7.11 11.20 -9.88
C VAL A 280 6.08 10.21 -9.35
N ASP A 281 4.88 10.19 -9.93
CA ASP A 281 3.89 9.14 -9.63
C ASP A 281 4.28 7.85 -10.37
N VAL A 282 4.85 6.88 -9.64
CA VAL A 282 5.43 5.67 -10.24
C VAL A 282 4.39 4.60 -10.54
N ILE A 283 3.13 4.79 -10.13
CA ILE A 283 2.01 3.88 -10.44
C ILE A 283 0.79 4.63 -11.02
N GLY A 284 0.99 5.87 -11.45
CA GLY A 284 -0.09 6.73 -11.95
C GLY A 284 -0.69 6.23 -13.26
N GLU A 285 -1.90 6.71 -13.60
CA GLU A 285 -2.65 6.31 -14.80
C GLU A 285 -1.89 6.50 -16.12
N SER A 286 -0.89 7.39 -16.17
CA SER A 286 -0.03 7.59 -17.34
C SER A 286 0.86 6.40 -17.67
N GLU A 287 1.09 5.49 -16.72
CA GLU A 287 1.81 4.24 -16.91
C GLU A 287 0.93 3.14 -17.55
N PHE A 288 -0.37 3.40 -17.74
CA PHE A 288 -1.36 2.42 -18.20
C PHE A 288 -1.91 2.76 -19.59
N PHE A 289 -2.33 1.73 -20.34
CA PHE A 289 -3.13 1.99 -21.53
C PHE A 289 -4.53 2.45 -21.09
N THR A 290 -4.93 3.61 -21.57
CA THR A 290 -6.29 4.09 -21.44
C THR A 290 -7.26 3.24 -22.27
N PRO A 291 -8.57 3.19 -21.96
CA PRO A 291 -9.56 2.56 -22.84
C PRO A 291 -9.51 3.08 -24.27
N ASN A 292 -9.14 4.36 -24.47
CA ASN A 292 -8.90 4.93 -25.78
C ASN A 292 -7.67 4.32 -26.47
N GLU A 293 -6.54 4.17 -25.77
CA GLU A 293 -5.34 3.51 -26.32
C GLU A 293 -5.58 2.03 -26.60
N PHE A 294 -6.33 1.32 -25.75
CA PHE A 294 -6.82 -0.03 -26.03
C PHE A 294 -7.66 -0.06 -27.32
N SER A 295 -8.52 0.94 -27.53
CA SER A 295 -9.34 1.02 -28.73
C SER A 295 -8.52 1.28 -30.01
N MET A 296 -7.37 1.93 -29.88
CA MET A 296 -6.43 2.26 -30.96
C MET A 296 -5.36 1.19 -31.22
N ALA A 297 -5.35 0.09 -30.45
CA ALA A 297 -4.37 -0.96 -30.59
C ALA A 297 -4.38 -1.58 -32.00
N ASP A 298 -3.22 -2.13 -32.40
CA ASP A 298 -3.05 -2.68 -33.75
C ASP A 298 -4.00 -3.84 -34.01
N HIS A 299 -4.12 -4.79 -33.08
CA HIS A 299 -5.12 -5.86 -33.18
C HIS A 299 -5.97 -5.89 -31.92
N ARG A 300 -7.26 -6.14 -32.09
CA ARG A 300 -8.19 -6.33 -30.97
C ARG A 300 -9.02 -7.59 -31.19
N ILE A 301 -9.09 -8.42 -30.16
CA ILE A 301 -9.94 -9.61 -30.09
C ILE A 301 -10.87 -9.42 -28.90
N SER A 302 -12.17 -9.40 -29.15
CA SER A 302 -13.20 -9.21 -28.13
C SER A 302 -14.30 -10.23 -28.31
N GLY A 303 -14.63 -10.98 -27.27
CA GLY A 303 -15.70 -11.97 -27.35
C GLY A 303 -15.91 -12.71 -26.04
N GLU A 304 -16.65 -13.81 -26.13
CA GLU A 304 -17.02 -14.64 -25.01
C GLU A 304 -16.75 -16.11 -25.32
N PHE A 305 -16.38 -16.86 -24.29
CA PHE A 305 -16.39 -18.30 -24.28
C PHE A 305 -17.66 -18.78 -23.58
N ASP A 306 -18.38 -19.70 -24.19
CA ASP A 306 -19.54 -20.34 -23.58
C ASP A 306 -19.15 -21.45 -22.58
N GLU A 307 -20.15 -22.08 -21.97
CA GLU A 307 -19.98 -23.18 -21.02
C GLU A 307 -19.26 -24.41 -21.61
N PHE A 308 -19.24 -24.56 -22.94
CA PHE A 308 -18.55 -25.62 -23.67
C PHE A 308 -17.20 -25.17 -24.22
N GLY A 309 -16.70 -23.99 -23.84
CA GLY A 309 -15.43 -23.43 -24.28
C GLY A 309 -15.41 -22.97 -25.75
N GLN A 310 -16.57 -22.72 -26.35
CA GLN A 310 -16.65 -22.19 -27.72
C GLN A 310 -16.53 -20.67 -27.70
N PHE A 311 -15.63 -20.12 -28.51
CA PHE A 311 -15.46 -18.68 -28.61
C PHE A 311 -16.38 -18.09 -29.67
N SER A 312 -17.10 -17.03 -29.32
CA SER A 312 -17.78 -16.14 -30.28
C SER A 312 -17.38 -14.70 -30.00
N GLY A 313 -16.95 -13.98 -31.01
CA GLY A 313 -16.47 -12.62 -30.83
C GLY A 313 -16.16 -11.91 -32.14
N THR A 314 -15.39 -10.84 -32.03
CA THR A 314 -14.92 -10.03 -33.16
C THR A 314 -13.41 -9.86 -33.11
N VAL A 315 -12.81 -9.73 -34.28
CA VAL A 315 -11.40 -9.40 -34.46
C VAL A 315 -11.30 -8.14 -35.31
N SER A 316 -10.61 -7.12 -34.81
CA SER A 316 -10.22 -5.92 -35.54
C SER A 316 -8.71 -5.96 -35.79
N VAL A 317 -8.31 -5.65 -37.01
CA VAL A 317 -6.91 -5.66 -37.46
C VAL A 317 -6.59 -4.29 -38.05
N TYR A 318 -5.59 -3.65 -37.47
CA TYR A 318 -5.11 -2.31 -37.74
C TYR A 318 -6.24 -1.26 -37.80
N GLY A 319 -7.15 -1.26 -36.83
CA GLY A 319 -8.25 -0.28 -36.75
C GLY A 319 -9.31 -0.39 -37.86
N ARG A 320 -9.34 -1.51 -38.60
CA ARG A 320 -10.45 -1.83 -39.52
C ARG A 320 -11.70 -2.24 -38.74
N ASP A 321 -12.86 -2.18 -39.40
CA ASP A 321 -14.11 -2.62 -38.82
C ASP A 321 -14.01 -4.05 -38.26
N PRO A 322 -14.51 -4.31 -37.03
CA PRO A 322 -14.42 -5.63 -36.42
C PRO A 322 -15.16 -6.68 -37.26
N VAL A 323 -14.50 -7.82 -37.50
CA VAL A 323 -15.07 -8.97 -38.22
C VAL A 323 -15.48 -10.04 -37.21
N SER A 324 -16.67 -10.59 -37.34
CA SER A 324 -17.16 -11.65 -36.45
C SER A 324 -16.44 -12.98 -36.69
N HIS A 325 -16.00 -13.62 -35.61
CA HIS A 325 -15.37 -14.93 -35.61
C HIS A 325 -16.06 -15.85 -34.60
N ARG A 326 -16.20 -17.11 -34.98
CA ARG A 326 -16.57 -18.20 -34.09
C ARG A 326 -15.49 -19.27 -34.16
N VAL A 327 -14.85 -19.57 -33.04
CA VAL A 327 -13.82 -20.60 -32.95
C VAL A 327 -14.39 -21.78 -32.19
N VAL A 328 -14.50 -22.90 -32.89
CA VAL A 328 -15.00 -24.13 -32.31
C VAL A 328 -13.85 -24.84 -31.60
N TRP A 329 -14.03 -25.17 -30.33
CA TRP A 329 -13.08 -25.99 -29.59
C TRP A 329 -13.59 -27.45 -29.51
N PRO A 330 -12.98 -28.38 -30.27
CA PRO A 330 -13.42 -29.77 -30.32
C PRO A 330 -13.09 -30.55 -29.04
N GLY A 331 -12.26 -30.00 -28.15
CA GLY A 331 -11.84 -30.64 -26.90
C GLY A 331 -12.96 -30.83 -25.89
N SER A 332 -14.04 -30.05 -25.98
CA SER A 332 -15.19 -30.16 -25.08
C SER A 332 -15.94 -31.49 -25.24
N ARG A 333 -15.94 -32.08 -26.46
CA ARG A 333 -16.72 -33.29 -26.79
C ARG A 333 -18.19 -33.21 -26.36
N GLY A 334 -18.76 -31.99 -26.35
CA GLY A 334 -20.13 -31.74 -25.89
C GLY A 334 -20.33 -31.74 -24.37
N GLN A 335 -19.24 -31.77 -23.58
CA GLN A 335 -19.28 -31.62 -22.13
C GLN A 335 -18.94 -30.19 -21.74
N GLN A 336 -19.58 -29.72 -20.67
CA GLN A 336 -19.27 -28.42 -20.07
C GLN A 336 -17.84 -28.42 -19.51
N THR A 337 -17.19 -27.26 -19.63
CA THR A 337 -15.87 -27.03 -19.06
C THR A 337 -15.95 -26.79 -17.55
N SER A 338 -14.88 -27.14 -16.83
CA SER A 338 -14.79 -26.88 -15.39
C SER A 338 -14.61 -25.39 -15.05
N CYS A 339 -14.12 -24.58 -15.99
CA CYS A 339 -13.88 -23.15 -15.80
C CYS A 339 -15.12 -22.28 -16.06
N GLY A 340 -16.15 -22.81 -16.73
CA GLY A 340 -17.36 -22.06 -17.07
C GLY A 340 -17.16 -20.99 -18.16
N PRO A 341 -18.22 -20.24 -18.49
CA PRO A 341 -18.17 -19.17 -19.48
C PRO A 341 -17.39 -17.95 -18.95
N PHE A 342 -16.70 -17.24 -19.85
CA PHE A 342 -15.98 -16.01 -19.51
C PHE A 342 -15.86 -15.09 -20.73
N THR A 343 -15.63 -13.80 -20.49
CA THR A 343 -15.39 -12.80 -21.54
C THR A 343 -13.89 -12.55 -21.70
N LEU A 344 -13.47 -12.27 -22.92
CA LEU A 344 -12.08 -11.96 -23.26
C LEU A 344 -12.05 -10.66 -24.07
N ASN A 345 -11.25 -9.72 -23.61
CA ASN A 345 -10.86 -8.54 -24.36
C ASN A 345 -9.33 -8.48 -24.39
N LEU A 346 -8.77 -8.62 -25.59
CA LEU A 346 -7.33 -8.63 -25.81
C LEU A 346 -6.98 -7.59 -26.87
N ALA A 347 -6.02 -6.73 -26.55
CA ALA A 347 -5.39 -5.81 -27.47
C ALA A 347 -3.93 -6.20 -27.66
N TYR A 348 -3.42 -6.03 -28.87
CA TYR A 348 -2.03 -6.24 -29.19
C TYR A 348 -1.50 -5.04 -29.98
N VAL A 349 -0.32 -4.57 -29.58
CA VAL A 349 0.43 -3.52 -30.26
C VAL A 349 1.72 -4.12 -30.79
N GLN A 350 2.05 -3.84 -32.05
CA GLN A 350 3.28 -4.31 -32.67
C GLN A 350 4.48 -3.64 -32.00
N GLY A 351 5.47 -4.43 -31.59
CA GLY A 351 6.68 -3.89 -30.93
C GLY A 351 7.55 -3.05 -31.86
N ALA A 352 7.52 -3.29 -33.17
CA ALA A 352 8.23 -2.47 -34.14
C ALA A 352 7.39 -1.24 -34.53
N LYS A 353 7.95 -0.03 -34.32
CA LYS A 353 7.27 1.24 -34.66
C LYS A 353 6.78 1.30 -36.12
N SER A 354 7.53 0.71 -37.06
CA SER A 354 7.13 0.65 -38.47
C SER A 354 5.93 -0.26 -38.75
N ALA A 355 5.61 -1.17 -37.83
CA ALA A 355 4.51 -2.11 -37.94
C ALA A 355 3.28 -1.68 -37.11
N SER A 356 3.39 -0.63 -36.29
CA SER A 356 2.30 -0.14 -35.46
C SER A 356 1.61 1.10 -36.05
N ARG A 357 0.29 1.17 -35.91
CA ARG A 357 -0.51 2.39 -36.15
C ARG A 357 -0.62 3.27 -34.90
N LEU A 358 -0.20 2.75 -33.75
CA LEU A 358 -0.23 3.51 -32.52
C LEU A 358 0.89 4.55 -32.57
N THR A 359 0.52 5.81 -32.75
CA THR A 359 1.45 6.91 -32.56
C THR A 359 1.76 7.00 -31.08
N LEU A 360 2.99 6.63 -30.69
CA LEU A 360 3.52 6.88 -29.34
C LEU A 360 3.11 8.31 -28.93
N ARG A 361 2.39 8.44 -27.82
CA ARG A 361 2.18 9.73 -27.21
C ARG A 361 3.56 10.38 -27.03
N SER A 362 3.63 11.67 -27.33
CA SER A 362 4.70 12.54 -26.85
C SER A 362 4.59 12.66 -25.32
N SER A 363 4.86 11.58 -24.60
CA SER A 363 4.86 11.58 -23.12
C SER A 363 6.16 12.13 -22.53
N ILE A 364 7.01 12.74 -23.38
CA ILE A 364 8.14 13.56 -22.97
C ILE A 364 8.12 14.82 -23.85
N GLU A 365 7.17 15.71 -23.63
CA GLU A 365 7.56 17.11 -23.71
C GLU A 365 8.38 17.38 -22.44
N PRO A 366 9.66 17.77 -22.53
CA PRO A 366 10.30 18.38 -21.38
C PRO A 366 9.43 19.59 -21.04
N LEU A 367 9.02 19.71 -19.77
CA LEU A 367 8.43 20.96 -19.27
C LEU A 367 9.47 22.06 -19.51
N ALA A 368 9.35 22.71 -20.65
CA ALA A 368 10.13 23.84 -21.08
C ALA A 368 9.27 25.08 -20.87
N SER A 369 9.34 25.64 -19.66
CA SER A 369 9.47 27.07 -19.32
C SER A 369 9.00 27.31 -17.88
#